data_AF-A0A3M7NGE4-F1
#
_entry.id   AF-A0A3M7NGE4-F1
#
_cell.length_a   1.000
_cell.length_b   1.000
_cell.length_c   1.000
_cell.angle_alpha   90.00
_cell.angle_beta   90.00
_cell.angle_gamma   90.00
#
_symmetry.space_group_name_H-M   'P 1'
#
loop_
_entity.id
_entity.type
_entity.pdbx_description
1 polymer ?
#
loop_
_entity_poly.entity_id
_entity_poly.type
_entity_poly.pdbx_seq_one_letter_code
_entity_poly.pdbx_strand_id
1 'polypeptide(L)'
;MVDDGRSVVCSFLAEGFVQSERECERAYDSAPRNVRTTLARQVKNTRSPDPDRPVSSFAGERAFMCALGVLPLECSIIALARLYEEVHVYLCRALDCARKGKPHNADFLKNRRVRLKALTDGLVERPSALEDQIHLESNVWHGNALQASWRPIRAMTFDNLPVLNSLADLLPGERLPSDEYAGIGGGGGSDVISTSIMGHLLRRQGKEMDLLISTRTWVIGSQGKAGAKIGMKREVYQHGGTVNSANGTPIPGTYRVEKDTHAEGRDLEAIPYAKHSQIYMVLDQGESQSSIPEGDQANLPDQFQAILSQSKRPIHTVMTIDTGGDVFGVDMDCGTTATPDQDYRVQRAISTLSSRYNLVTCVVAPGVDAPSFGPDIAKRAGGMVYHLSKEEKEFILELLVKEYRMDGSDPNRFGKTSLALQARLKGKLGWVSLDLPEYVVDTWENPWNSFVYVRECMEDLILMPTVKLIMQW
;
A
#
# COMPACT_ATOMS: atom_id res chain seq x y z
N MET A 1 20.98 -23.25 5.82
CA MET A 1 20.59 -23.21 4.40
C MET A 1 19.33 -24.04 4.27
N VAL A 2 18.19 -23.39 4.07
CA VAL A 2 16.94 -24.09 3.76
C VAL A 2 17.06 -24.56 2.32
N ASP A 3 16.77 -25.83 2.04
CA ASP A 3 16.63 -26.35 0.68
C ASP A 3 15.42 -25.65 0.03
N ASP A 4 15.67 -24.51 -0.60
CA ASP A 4 14.68 -23.69 -1.29
C ASP A 4 14.18 -24.36 -2.58
N GLY A 5 14.62 -25.60 -2.87
CA GLY A 5 14.28 -26.31 -4.09
C GLY A 5 14.85 -25.61 -5.32
N ARG A 6 15.93 -24.82 -5.17
CA ARG A 6 16.58 -24.08 -6.26
C ARG A 6 16.84 -24.95 -7.48
N SER A 7 17.43 -26.13 -7.33
CA SER A 7 17.69 -27.03 -8.47
C SER A 7 16.38 -27.40 -9.19
N VAL A 8 15.34 -27.75 -8.43
CA VAL A 8 14.01 -28.08 -8.96
C VAL A 8 13.41 -26.90 -9.74
N VAL A 9 13.50 -25.68 -9.22
CA VAL A 9 13.01 -24.47 -9.89
C VAL A 9 13.84 -24.17 -11.15
N CYS A 10 15.17 -24.23 -11.06
CA CYS A 10 16.05 -23.91 -12.18
C CYS A 10 15.90 -24.90 -13.33
N SER A 11 15.76 -26.20 -13.05
CA SER A 11 15.48 -27.19 -14.11
C SER A 11 14.11 -26.94 -14.75
N PHE A 12 13.08 -26.57 -13.96
CA PHE A 12 11.76 -26.21 -14.49
C PHE A 12 11.82 -24.96 -15.40
N LEU A 13 12.54 -23.93 -14.99
CA LEU A 13 12.74 -22.71 -15.80
C LEU A 13 13.52 -23.02 -17.08
N ALA A 14 14.58 -23.81 -17.00
CA ALA A 14 15.40 -24.20 -18.15
C ALA A 14 14.59 -24.96 -19.21
N GLU A 15 13.78 -25.93 -18.78
CA GLU A 15 12.89 -26.68 -19.68
C GLU A 15 11.82 -25.78 -20.30
N GLY A 16 11.17 -24.94 -19.49
CA GLY A 16 10.06 -24.10 -19.96
C GLY A 16 10.51 -22.96 -20.86
N PHE A 17 11.63 -22.29 -20.54
CA PHE A 17 12.19 -21.21 -21.37
C PHE A 17 13.02 -21.72 -22.54
N VAL A 18 13.35 -23.01 -22.59
CA VAL A 18 14.24 -23.61 -23.61
C VAL A 18 15.63 -22.95 -23.57
N GLN A 19 16.17 -22.81 -22.36
CA GLN A 19 17.44 -22.16 -22.06
C GLN A 19 18.35 -23.12 -21.27
N SER A 20 19.64 -22.81 -21.16
CA SER A 20 20.53 -23.68 -20.38
C SER A 20 20.26 -23.55 -18.88
N GLU A 21 20.37 -24.66 -18.14
CA GLU A 21 20.15 -24.67 -16.68
C GLU A 21 21.08 -23.69 -15.96
N ARG A 22 22.35 -23.59 -16.40
CA ARG A 22 23.33 -22.65 -15.86
C ARG A 22 22.93 -21.18 -16.07
N GLU A 23 22.27 -20.84 -17.16
CA GLU A 23 21.77 -19.49 -17.40
C GLU A 23 20.56 -19.17 -16.52
N CYS A 24 19.61 -20.10 -16.43
CA CYS A 24 18.46 -19.97 -15.53
C CYS A 24 18.89 -19.86 -14.05
N GLU A 25 19.89 -20.64 -13.62
CA GLU A 25 20.47 -20.53 -12.28
C GLU A 25 21.03 -19.15 -11.99
N ARG A 26 21.85 -18.59 -12.89
CA ARG A 26 22.42 -17.24 -12.73
C ARG A 26 21.32 -16.19 -12.64
N ALA A 27 20.34 -16.25 -13.54
CA ALA A 27 19.24 -15.31 -13.57
C ALA A 27 18.37 -15.43 -12.31
N TYR A 28 18.05 -16.65 -11.87
CA TYR A 28 17.31 -16.92 -10.63
C TYR A 28 18.06 -16.41 -9.39
N ASP A 29 19.35 -16.71 -9.25
CA ASP A 29 20.15 -16.29 -8.09
C ASP A 29 20.30 -14.76 -8.00
N SER A 30 20.30 -14.07 -9.16
CA SER A 30 20.33 -12.61 -9.24
C SER A 30 18.96 -11.95 -9.03
N ALA A 31 17.87 -12.72 -9.08
CA ALA A 31 16.53 -12.18 -8.99
C ALA A 31 16.18 -11.70 -7.57
N PRO A 32 15.30 -10.68 -7.45
CA PRO A 32 14.77 -10.25 -6.15
C PRO A 32 14.26 -11.42 -5.30
N ARG A 33 14.38 -11.30 -3.97
CA ARG A 33 13.96 -12.36 -3.03
C ARG A 33 12.55 -12.85 -3.32
N ASN A 34 11.61 -11.93 -3.47
CA ASN A 34 10.20 -12.29 -3.64
C ASN A 34 9.90 -12.93 -5.01
N VAL A 35 10.69 -12.65 -6.05
CA VAL A 35 10.62 -13.41 -7.32
C VAL A 35 10.97 -14.88 -7.08
N ARG A 36 12.04 -15.14 -6.34
CA ARG A 36 12.46 -16.51 -5.98
C ARG A 36 11.44 -17.20 -5.08
N THR A 37 10.95 -16.53 -4.04
CA THR A 37 9.88 -17.04 -3.15
C THR A 37 8.64 -17.45 -3.95
N THR A 38 8.13 -16.58 -4.83
CA THR A 38 6.95 -16.86 -5.65
C THR A 38 7.14 -18.07 -6.58
N LEU A 39 8.30 -18.16 -7.25
CA LEU A 39 8.61 -19.28 -8.14
C LEU A 39 8.76 -20.59 -7.36
N ALA A 40 9.49 -20.57 -6.25
CA ALA A 40 9.66 -21.73 -5.38
C ALA A 40 8.31 -22.23 -4.84
N ARG A 41 7.45 -21.31 -4.36
CA ARG A 41 6.09 -21.62 -3.89
C ARG A 41 5.29 -22.36 -4.96
N GLN A 42 5.21 -21.80 -6.18
CA GLN A 42 4.43 -22.39 -7.27
C GLN A 42 4.98 -23.77 -7.69
N VAL A 43 6.28 -23.89 -7.93
CA VAL A 43 6.89 -25.13 -8.43
C VAL A 43 6.84 -26.24 -7.39
N LYS A 44 7.16 -25.95 -6.13
CA LYS A 44 7.16 -26.96 -5.05
C LYS A 44 5.76 -27.51 -4.80
N ASN A 45 4.76 -26.63 -4.64
CA ASN A 45 3.40 -27.07 -4.34
C ASN A 45 2.70 -27.71 -5.55
N THR A 46 3.20 -27.47 -6.77
CA THR A 46 2.74 -28.22 -7.96
C THR A 46 3.29 -29.64 -7.96
N ARG A 47 4.54 -29.86 -7.54
CA ARG A 47 5.18 -31.20 -7.49
C ARG A 47 4.75 -32.01 -6.27
N SER A 48 4.54 -31.34 -5.14
CA SER A 48 4.12 -31.94 -3.87
C SER A 48 2.86 -31.21 -3.38
N PRO A 49 1.68 -31.54 -3.93
CA PRO A 49 0.43 -30.86 -3.56
C PRO A 49 0.10 -31.04 -2.08
N ASP A 50 -0.18 -29.93 -1.42
CA ASP A 50 -0.65 -29.86 -0.04
C ASP A 50 -2.07 -29.27 -0.04
N PRO A 51 -3.08 -29.98 0.52
CA PRO A 51 -4.46 -29.50 0.60
C PRO A 51 -4.61 -28.14 1.30
N ASP A 52 -3.76 -27.86 2.28
CA ASP A 52 -3.78 -26.61 3.06
C ASP A 52 -3.01 -25.47 2.36
N ARG A 53 -2.21 -25.81 1.34
CA ARG A 53 -1.42 -24.86 0.53
C ARG A 53 -1.73 -25.02 -0.96
N PRO A 54 -3.00 -24.81 -1.35
CA PRO A 54 -3.42 -25.02 -2.72
C PRO A 54 -2.73 -24.07 -3.70
N VAL A 55 -2.38 -24.59 -4.87
CA VAL A 55 -1.93 -23.79 -6.03
C VAL A 55 -2.86 -23.93 -7.21
N SER A 56 -2.81 -22.96 -8.13
CA SER A 56 -3.52 -23.00 -9.39
C SER A 56 -2.75 -23.78 -10.46
N SER A 57 -3.49 -24.34 -11.41
CA SER A 57 -2.96 -25.01 -12.60
C SER A 57 -3.07 -24.09 -13.83
N PHE A 58 -2.11 -24.20 -14.74
CA PHE A 58 -1.97 -23.29 -15.87
C PHE A 58 -2.13 -24.00 -17.21
N ALA A 59 -3.21 -23.71 -17.93
CA ALA A 59 -3.41 -24.22 -19.28
C ALA A 59 -2.63 -23.37 -20.29
N GLY A 60 -1.65 -23.99 -20.94
CA GLY A 60 -0.76 -23.33 -21.91
C GLY A 60 0.54 -22.80 -21.29
N GLU A 61 0.87 -23.19 -20.05
CA GLU A 61 2.09 -22.73 -19.35
C GLU A 61 3.36 -22.92 -20.16
N ARG A 62 3.57 -24.11 -20.73
CA ARG A 62 4.74 -24.38 -21.57
C ARG A 62 4.83 -23.41 -22.75
N ALA A 63 3.73 -23.14 -23.45
CA ALA A 63 3.72 -22.22 -24.59
C ALA A 63 4.01 -20.79 -24.15
N PHE A 64 3.46 -20.37 -23.01
CA PHE A 64 3.75 -19.06 -22.42
C PHE A 64 5.21 -18.92 -22.00
N MET A 65 5.77 -19.92 -21.30
CA MET A 65 7.19 -19.94 -20.93
C MET A 65 8.08 -19.94 -22.18
N CYS A 66 7.77 -20.73 -23.22
CA CYS A 66 8.54 -20.69 -24.46
C CYS A 66 8.53 -19.28 -25.10
N ALA A 67 7.39 -18.58 -25.09
CA ALA A 67 7.31 -17.21 -25.60
C ALA A 67 8.13 -16.22 -24.74
N LEU A 68 8.11 -16.38 -23.41
CA LEU A 68 8.98 -15.62 -22.50
C LEU A 68 10.47 -15.94 -22.72
N GLY A 69 10.82 -17.17 -23.06
CA GLY A 69 12.21 -17.61 -23.24
C GLY A 69 12.95 -16.94 -24.40
N VAL A 70 12.24 -16.22 -25.27
CA VAL A 70 12.81 -15.40 -26.36
C VAL A 70 13.30 -14.03 -25.85
N LEU A 71 12.84 -13.59 -24.67
CA LEU A 71 13.22 -12.34 -24.03
C LEU A 71 14.45 -12.53 -23.12
N PRO A 72 15.08 -11.44 -22.66
CA PRO A 72 16.11 -11.53 -21.62
C PRO A 72 15.61 -12.30 -20.40
N LEU A 73 16.38 -13.27 -19.93
CA LEU A 73 15.97 -14.21 -18.88
C LEU A 73 15.52 -13.52 -17.58
N GLU A 74 16.16 -12.41 -17.23
CA GLU A 74 15.81 -11.60 -16.05
C GLU A 74 14.36 -11.08 -16.17
N CYS A 75 13.98 -10.58 -17.35
CA CYS A 75 12.62 -10.14 -17.65
C CYS A 75 11.64 -11.32 -17.63
N SER A 76 12.02 -12.45 -18.22
CA SER A 76 11.19 -13.66 -18.32
C SER A 76 10.85 -14.26 -16.96
N ILE A 77 11.84 -14.35 -16.07
CA ILE A 77 11.68 -14.84 -14.69
C ILE A 77 10.77 -13.90 -13.90
N ILE A 78 10.95 -12.58 -14.02
CA ILE A 78 10.08 -11.60 -13.36
C ILE A 78 8.64 -11.70 -13.89
N ALA A 79 8.45 -11.83 -15.20
CA ALA A 79 7.13 -11.97 -15.83
C ALA A 79 6.37 -13.19 -15.32
N LEU A 80 7.06 -14.34 -15.24
CA LEU A 80 6.48 -15.58 -14.78
C LEU A 80 6.10 -15.49 -13.29
N ALA A 81 6.97 -14.90 -12.46
CA ALA A 81 6.68 -14.67 -11.06
C ALA A 81 5.49 -13.72 -10.87
N ARG A 82 5.38 -12.64 -11.67
CA ARG A 82 4.21 -11.74 -11.65
C ARG A 82 2.91 -12.49 -11.92
N LEU A 83 2.88 -13.38 -12.92
CA LEU A 83 1.72 -14.20 -13.22
C LEU A 83 1.32 -15.08 -12.02
N TYR A 84 2.29 -15.80 -11.46
CA TYR A 84 2.02 -16.70 -10.32
C TYR A 84 1.57 -15.93 -9.08
N GLU A 85 2.12 -14.75 -8.83
CA GLU A 85 1.73 -13.92 -7.70
C GLU A 85 0.31 -13.38 -7.86
N GLU A 86 -0.04 -12.85 -9.03
CA GLU A 86 -1.38 -12.33 -9.32
C GLU A 86 -2.46 -13.40 -9.10
N VAL A 87 -2.18 -14.63 -9.55
CA VAL A 87 -3.09 -15.77 -9.42
C VAL A 87 -3.16 -16.28 -7.98
N HIS A 88 -2.05 -16.29 -7.26
CA HIS A 88 -2.01 -16.65 -5.83
C HIS A 88 -2.82 -15.67 -4.98
N VAL A 89 -2.64 -14.37 -5.20
CA VAL A 89 -3.40 -13.32 -4.52
C VAL A 89 -4.89 -13.45 -4.82
N TYR A 90 -5.28 -13.69 -6.08
CA TYR A 90 -6.67 -13.93 -6.46
C TYR A 90 -7.25 -15.16 -5.73
N LEU A 91 -6.51 -16.28 -5.70
CA LEU A 91 -6.93 -17.50 -5.01
C LEU A 91 -7.15 -17.27 -3.52
N CYS A 92 -6.21 -16.61 -2.84
CA CYS A 92 -6.32 -16.35 -1.40
C CYS A 92 -7.50 -15.43 -1.07
N ARG A 93 -7.73 -14.40 -1.89
CA ARG A 93 -8.93 -13.54 -1.77
C ARG A 93 -10.22 -14.34 -1.95
N ALA A 94 -10.29 -15.20 -2.96
CA ALA A 94 -11.46 -16.05 -3.18
C ALA A 94 -11.71 -17.01 -2.00
N LEU A 95 -10.65 -17.60 -1.43
CA LEU A 95 -10.73 -18.46 -0.24
C LEU A 95 -11.20 -17.69 1.00
N ASP A 96 -10.70 -16.47 1.22
CA ASP A 96 -11.15 -15.61 2.33
C ASP A 96 -12.63 -15.20 2.18
N CYS A 97 -13.04 -14.77 0.99
CA CYS A 97 -14.45 -14.46 0.69
C CYS A 97 -15.36 -15.67 0.93
N ALA A 98 -14.94 -16.86 0.48
CA ALA A 98 -15.70 -18.10 0.70
C ALA A 98 -15.84 -18.42 2.20
N ARG A 99 -14.75 -18.34 2.98
CA ARG A 99 -14.78 -18.54 4.45
C ARG A 99 -15.72 -17.56 5.16
N LYS A 100 -15.81 -16.32 4.66
CA LYS A 100 -16.67 -15.26 5.21
C LYS A 100 -18.10 -15.25 4.65
N GLY A 101 -18.46 -16.20 3.78
CA GLY A 101 -19.77 -16.23 3.12
C GLY A 101 -20.03 -15.03 2.18
N LYS A 102 -18.97 -14.35 1.73
CA LYS A 102 -19.05 -13.22 0.79
C LYS A 102 -19.10 -13.71 -0.66
N PRO A 103 -19.64 -12.91 -1.60
CA PRO A 103 -19.59 -13.22 -3.03
C PRO A 103 -18.17 -13.53 -3.50
N HIS A 104 -17.99 -14.62 -4.24
CA HIS A 104 -16.71 -15.08 -4.76
C HIS A 104 -16.90 -15.98 -5.99
N ASN A 105 -15.82 -16.23 -6.73
CA ASN A 105 -15.83 -17.16 -7.86
C ASN A 105 -15.76 -18.62 -7.38
N ALA A 106 -16.92 -19.19 -7.04
CA ALA A 106 -17.02 -20.55 -6.51
C ALA A 106 -16.50 -21.63 -7.49
N ASP A 107 -16.68 -21.41 -8.80
CA ASP A 107 -16.25 -22.38 -9.81
C ASP A 107 -14.73 -22.41 -9.99
N PHE A 108 -14.07 -21.25 -9.86
CA PHE A 108 -12.61 -21.20 -9.77
C PHE A 108 -12.08 -21.95 -8.54
N LEU A 109 -12.75 -21.87 -7.38
CA LEU A 109 -12.32 -22.61 -6.19
C LEU A 109 -12.47 -24.13 -6.35
N LYS A 110 -13.47 -24.60 -7.11
CA LYS A 110 -13.63 -26.03 -7.46
C LYS A 110 -12.57 -26.50 -8.44
N ASN A 111 -12.24 -25.67 -9.43
CA ASN A 111 -11.28 -25.96 -10.47
C ASN A 111 -10.35 -24.77 -10.69
N ARG A 112 -9.23 -24.75 -9.95
CA ARG A 112 -8.27 -23.63 -9.86
C ARG A 112 -7.41 -23.52 -11.12
N ARG A 113 -8.05 -23.38 -12.28
CA ARG A 113 -7.41 -23.41 -13.58
C ARG A 113 -7.38 -22.03 -14.23
N VAL A 114 -6.22 -21.62 -14.73
CA VAL A 114 -6.00 -20.36 -15.42
C VAL A 114 -5.54 -20.63 -16.85
N ARG A 115 -6.15 -19.99 -17.84
CA ARG A 115 -5.81 -20.11 -19.26
C ARG A 115 -4.84 -18.99 -19.65
N LEU A 116 -3.73 -19.36 -20.28
CA LEU A 116 -2.65 -18.43 -20.62
C LEU A 116 -2.58 -18.08 -22.11
N LYS A 117 -3.47 -18.62 -22.95
CA LYS A 117 -3.43 -18.41 -24.40
C LYS A 117 -3.38 -16.92 -24.77
N ALA A 118 -4.23 -16.09 -24.16
CA ALA A 118 -4.27 -14.65 -24.42
C ALA A 118 -2.97 -13.93 -24.03
N LEU A 119 -2.32 -14.34 -22.93
CA LEU A 119 -0.99 -13.82 -22.58
C LEU A 119 0.07 -14.25 -23.59
N THR A 120 0.06 -15.52 -24.00
CA THR A 120 1.00 -16.05 -25.00
C THR A 120 0.85 -15.33 -26.33
N ASP A 121 -0.37 -15.26 -26.87
CA ASP A 121 -0.65 -14.61 -28.15
C ASP A 121 -0.23 -13.13 -28.11
N GLY A 122 -0.61 -12.41 -27.04
CA GLY A 122 -0.27 -10.99 -26.90
C GLY A 122 1.24 -10.73 -26.79
N LEU A 123 2.00 -11.64 -26.19
CA LEU A 123 3.46 -11.52 -26.12
C LEU A 123 4.13 -11.77 -27.49
N VAL A 124 3.61 -12.73 -28.25
CA VAL A 124 4.07 -13.05 -29.61
C VAL A 124 3.79 -11.90 -30.57
N GLU A 125 2.59 -11.31 -30.49
CA GLU A 125 2.19 -10.17 -31.32
C GLU A 125 2.94 -8.89 -30.93
N ARG A 126 3.14 -8.67 -29.63
CA ARG A 126 3.76 -7.47 -29.09
C ARG A 126 4.65 -7.79 -27.89
N PRO A 127 5.98 -7.90 -28.07
CA PRO A 127 6.90 -8.14 -26.96
C PRO A 127 6.80 -7.10 -25.83
N SER A 128 6.45 -5.85 -26.15
CA SER A 128 6.24 -4.80 -25.16
C SER A 128 5.00 -5.00 -24.28
N ALA A 129 4.14 -5.99 -24.56
CA ALA A 129 3.03 -6.36 -23.69
C ALA A 129 3.51 -6.80 -22.30
N LEU A 130 4.80 -7.15 -22.15
CA LEU A 130 5.39 -7.43 -20.84
C LEU A 130 5.26 -6.25 -19.85
N GLU A 131 5.23 -5.02 -20.36
CA GLU A 131 5.05 -3.81 -19.53
C GLU A 131 3.61 -3.62 -19.07
N ASP A 132 2.65 -4.35 -19.65
CA ASP A 132 1.24 -4.26 -19.29
C ASP A 132 0.92 -4.99 -17.97
N GLN A 133 -0.25 -4.72 -17.41
CA GLN A 133 -0.79 -5.43 -16.26
C GLN A 133 -1.31 -6.81 -16.68
N ILE A 134 -1.06 -7.82 -15.85
CA ILE A 134 -1.73 -9.12 -15.98
C ILE A 134 -3.11 -8.98 -15.33
N HIS A 135 -4.16 -9.23 -16.10
CA HIS A 135 -5.54 -9.17 -15.62
C HIS A 135 -6.17 -10.58 -15.67
N LEU A 136 -6.95 -10.91 -14.65
CA LEU A 136 -7.63 -12.21 -14.51
C LEU A 136 -9.14 -12.02 -14.66
N GLU A 137 -9.70 -12.57 -15.73
CA GLU A 137 -11.12 -12.46 -16.05
C GLU A 137 -11.84 -13.80 -15.88
N SER A 138 -13.05 -13.74 -15.31
CA SER A 138 -13.97 -14.89 -15.32
C SER A 138 -14.66 -14.96 -16.67
N ASN A 139 -14.44 -16.05 -17.41
CA ASN A 139 -15.08 -16.24 -18.69
C ASN A 139 -16.50 -16.79 -18.49
N VAL A 140 -17.53 -15.97 -18.77
CA VAL A 140 -18.95 -16.33 -18.64
C VAL A 140 -19.30 -17.58 -19.47
N TRP A 141 -18.59 -17.84 -20.57
CA TRP A 141 -18.79 -18.98 -21.46
C TRP A 141 -18.06 -20.25 -21.02
N HIS A 142 -17.10 -20.12 -20.11
CA HIS A 142 -16.30 -21.21 -19.57
C HIS A 142 -16.18 -21.06 -18.06
N GLY A 143 -17.30 -21.22 -17.35
CA GLY A 143 -17.45 -20.91 -15.92
C GLY A 143 -16.41 -21.53 -14.98
N ASN A 144 -15.64 -22.53 -15.43
CA ASN A 144 -14.70 -23.27 -14.58
C ASN A 144 -13.23 -22.84 -14.70
N ALA A 145 -12.89 -21.79 -15.46
CA ALA A 145 -11.51 -21.35 -15.61
C ALA A 145 -11.39 -19.82 -15.77
N LEU A 146 -10.37 -19.24 -15.13
CA LEU A 146 -9.98 -17.86 -15.37
C LEU A 146 -9.19 -17.75 -16.67
N GLN A 147 -9.30 -16.62 -17.35
CA GLN A 147 -8.43 -16.24 -18.46
C GLN A 147 -7.49 -15.14 -18.00
N ALA A 148 -6.19 -15.33 -18.22
CA ALA A 148 -5.20 -14.28 -18.03
C ALA A 148 -4.98 -13.53 -19.35
N SER A 149 -4.93 -12.19 -19.28
CA SER A 149 -4.73 -11.30 -20.42
C SER A 149 -3.85 -10.11 -20.06
N TRP A 150 -3.24 -9.48 -21.08
CA TRP A 150 -2.51 -8.24 -20.93
C TRP A 150 -3.47 -7.06 -20.97
N ARG A 151 -3.35 -6.14 -20.03
CA ARG A 151 -4.10 -4.90 -19.99
C ARG A 151 -3.15 -3.70 -19.93
N PRO A 152 -3.20 -2.78 -20.91
CA PRO A 152 -2.35 -1.61 -20.92
C PRO A 152 -2.44 -0.83 -19.62
N ILE A 153 -1.28 -0.53 -19.03
CA ILE A 153 -1.21 0.34 -17.87
C ILE A 153 -1.41 1.77 -18.36
N ARG A 154 -2.48 2.42 -17.91
CA ARG A 154 -2.73 3.81 -18.24
C ARG A 154 -1.61 4.68 -17.67
N ALA A 155 -1.07 5.59 -18.49
CA ALA A 155 -0.18 6.62 -18.01
C ALA A 155 -0.89 7.46 -16.93
N MET A 156 -0.15 7.84 -15.90
CA MET A 156 -0.63 8.72 -14.84
C MET A 156 0.40 9.81 -14.66
N THR A 157 -0.03 11.05 -14.84
CA THR A 157 0.77 12.25 -14.65
C THR A 157 -0.08 13.33 -14.00
N PHE A 158 0.56 14.14 -13.17
CA PHE A 158 -0.04 15.31 -12.52
C PHE A 158 0.51 16.62 -13.09
N ASP A 159 1.15 16.59 -14.28
CA ASP A 159 1.70 17.77 -14.97
C ASP A 159 0.61 18.79 -15.37
N ASN A 160 -0.65 18.39 -15.32
CA ASN A 160 -1.80 19.25 -15.56
C ASN A 160 -2.15 20.15 -14.35
N LEU A 161 -1.49 19.95 -13.20
CA LEU A 161 -1.65 20.76 -12.00
C LEU A 161 -0.67 21.95 -11.99
N PRO A 162 -1.03 23.08 -11.35
CA PRO A 162 -0.06 24.12 -11.03
C PRO A 162 1.08 23.59 -10.16
N VAL A 163 2.29 24.05 -10.42
CA VAL A 163 3.48 23.68 -9.64
C VAL A 163 3.57 24.57 -8.39
N LEU A 164 3.77 23.94 -7.23
CA LEU A 164 4.17 24.60 -6.00
C LEU A 164 5.69 24.73 -5.99
N ASN A 165 6.21 25.96 -5.89
CA ASN A 165 7.65 26.21 -5.99
C ASN A 165 8.40 25.87 -4.69
N SER A 166 7.78 26.09 -3.54
CA SER A 166 8.36 25.78 -2.23
C SER A 166 7.29 25.34 -1.24
N LEU A 167 7.62 24.41 -0.34
CA LEU A 167 6.76 24.11 0.81
C LEU A 167 6.73 25.27 1.82
N ALA A 168 7.60 26.28 1.70
CA ALA A 168 7.53 27.53 2.46
C ALA A 168 6.34 28.40 2.02
N ASP A 169 5.90 28.26 0.76
CA ASP A 169 4.81 29.05 0.20
C ASP A 169 3.47 28.72 0.87
N LEU A 170 2.43 29.50 0.52
CA LEU A 170 1.07 29.25 0.95
C LEU A 170 0.55 27.96 0.30
N LEU A 171 0.26 26.94 1.12
CA LEU A 171 -0.16 25.63 0.63
C LEU A 171 -1.64 25.65 0.18
N PRO A 172 -2.03 24.80 -0.79
CA PRO A 172 -3.41 24.74 -1.24
C PRO A 172 -4.34 24.28 -0.09
N GLY A 173 -5.18 25.20 0.39
CA GLY A 173 -6.06 25.00 1.55
C GLY A 173 -5.77 25.97 2.71
N GLU A 174 -4.63 26.65 2.67
CA GLU A 174 -4.30 27.72 3.60
C GLU A 174 -4.89 29.06 3.18
N ARG A 175 -5.43 29.79 4.14
CA ARG A 175 -5.91 31.16 3.94
C ARG A 175 -4.84 32.20 4.28
N LEU A 176 -3.94 31.84 5.18
CA LEU A 176 -2.84 32.66 5.69
C LEU A 176 -1.61 31.76 5.91
N PRO A 177 -0.39 32.30 5.84
CA PRO A 177 0.82 31.56 6.16
C PRO A 177 0.72 30.89 7.54
N SER A 178 1.25 29.68 7.64
CA SER A 178 1.27 28.88 8.86
C SER A 178 2.69 28.46 9.17
N ASP A 179 3.08 28.63 10.44
CA ASP A 179 4.37 28.16 10.95
C ASP A 179 4.25 26.83 11.71
N GLU A 180 3.06 26.48 12.21
CA GLU A 180 2.83 25.33 13.09
C GLU A 180 1.71 24.43 12.54
N TYR A 181 2.08 23.20 12.22
CA TYR A 181 1.24 22.18 11.60
C TYR A 181 0.99 21.00 12.53
N ALA A 182 -0.18 20.39 12.38
CA ALA A 182 -0.44 19.03 12.85
C ALA A 182 -0.56 18.09 11.65
N GLY A 183 0.05 16.92 11.73
CA GLY A 183 0.00 15.90 10.69
C GLY A 183 -0.91 14.74 11.08
N ILE A 184 -1.78 14.29 10.18
CA ILE A 184 -2.63 13.10 10.38
C ILE A 184 -2.32 12.09 9.30
N GLY A 185 -1.86 10.88 9.66
CA GLY A 185 -1.86 9.75 8.73
C GLY A 185 -3.29 9.24 8.55
N GLY A 186 -3.81 9.32 7.33
CA GLY A 186 -5.19 9.02 6.99
C GLY A 186 -5.53 7.53 7.06
N GLY A 187 -4.64 6.69 6.57
CA GLY A 187 -4.85 5.25 6.43
C GLY A 187 -3.99 4.39 7.36
N GLY A 188 -3.58 3.25 6.81
CA GLY A 188 -2.92 2.17 7.54
C GLY A 188 -1.58 2.51 8.20
N GLY A 189 -0.94 1.48 8.76
CA GLY A 189 0.34 1.51 9.49
C GLY A 189 1.39 2.54 9.04
N SER A 190 1.61 2.63 7.73
CA SER A 190 2.69 3.40 7.11
C SER A 190 2.46 4.91 7.07
N ASP A 191 1.24 5.38 7.24
CA ASP A 191 0.91 6.75 6.85
C ASP A 191 1.52 7.78 7.80
N VAL A 192 1.66 7.41 9.08
CA VAL A 192 2.39 8.21 10.07
C VAL A 192 3.88 8.38 9.72
N ILE A 193 4.47 7.46 8.93
CA ILE A 193 5.82 7.63 8.39
C ILE A 193 5.84 8.71 7.31
N SER A 194 4.91 8.65 6.37
CA SER A 194 4.75 9.69 5.35
C SER A 194 4.48 11.05 5.99
N THR A 195 3.67 11.09 7.03
CA THR A 195 3.45 12.28 7.86
C THR A 195 4.73 12.78 8.49
N SER A 196 5.53 11.91 9.11
CA SER A 196 6.82 12.32 9.66
C SER A 196 7.78 12.86 8.61
N ILE A 197 7.82 12.25 7.42
CA ILE A 197 8.62 12.73 6.28
C ILE A 197 8.20 14.14 5.89
N MET A 198 6.90 14.39 5.75
CA MET A 198 6.39 15.74 5.48
C MET A 198 6.80 16.74 6.56
N GLY A 199 6.79 16.33 7.83
CA GLY A 199 7.26 17.20 8.92
C GLY A 199 8.73 17.55 8.81
N HIS A 200 9.57 16.60 8.40
CA HIS A 200 10.98 16.88 8.14
C HIS A 200 11.19 17.80 6.92
N LEU A 201 10.40 17.66 5.85
CA LEU A 201 10.46 18.55 4.70
C LEU A 201 10.02 19.98 5.05
N LEU A 202 8.92 20.12 5.80
CA LEU A 202 8.44 21.42 6.29
C LEU A 202 9.49 22.12 7.17
N ARG A 203 10.16 21.39 8.08
CA ARG A 203 11.24 21.92 8.93
C ARG A 203 12.40 22.51 8.14
N ARG A 204 12.76 21.89 7.02
CA ARG A 204 13.81 22.42 6.12
C ARG A 204 13.42 23.74 5.47
N GLN A 205 12.12 24.07 5.47
CA GLN A 205 11.55 25.29 4.93
C GLN A 205 11.10 26.27 6.03
N GLY A 206 11.51 26.05 7.29
CA GLY A 206 11.20 26.94 8.41
C GLY A 206 9.81 26.77 9.04
N LYS A 207 9.07 25.73 8.66
CA LYS A 207 7.75 25.37 9.22
C LYS A 207 7.88 24.18 10.17
N GLU A 208 7.06 24.09 11.21
CA GLU A 208 7.13 23.00 12.20
C GLU A 208 5.93 22.06 12.10
N MET A 209 6.17 20.75 12.22
CA MET A 209 5.11 19.75 12.36
C MET A 209 5.55 18.67 13.36
N ASP A 210 5.41 18.99 14.64
CA ASP A 210 5.79 18.12 15.76
C ASP A 210 4.63 17.24 16.26
N LEU A 211 3.38 17.64 16.01
CA LEU A 211 2.20 16.86 16.39
C LEU A 211 1.82 15.91 15.27
N LEU A 212 1.90 14.61 15.54
CA LEU A 212 1.48 13.55 14.62
C LEU A 212 0.32 12.73 15.18
N ILE A 213 -0.67 12.45 14.34
CA ILE A 213 -1.81 11.56 14.65
C ILE A 213 -1.76 10.37 13.71
N SER A 214 -1.67 9.17 14.28
CA SER A 214 -1.72 7.90 13.57
C SER A 214 -3.13 7.31 13.64
N THR A 215 -3.88 7.34 12.55
CA THR A 215 -5.18 6.67 12.48
C THR A 215 -5.00 5.16 12.27
N ARG A 216 -5.80 4.34 12.96
CA ARG A 216 -5.78 2.87 12.88
C ARG A 216 -7.20 2.35 12.94
N THR A 217 -7.47 1.23 12.29
CA THR A 217 -8.77 0.57 12.44
C THR A 217 -8.95 0.05 13.87
N TRP A 218 -10.17 0.20 14.39
CA TRP A 218 -10.59 -0.34 15.69
C TRP A 218 -10.41 -1.85 15.76
N VAL A 219 -10.69 -2.54 14.66
CA VAL A 219 -10.55 -4.00 14.54
C VAL A 219 -9.24 -4.35 13.86
N ILE A 220 -8.57 -5.40 14.34
CA ILE A 220 -7.35 -5.93 13.73
C ILE A 220 -7.70 -6.54 12.37
N GLY A 221 -7.14 -5.97 11.31
CA GLY A 221 -7.18 -6.52 9.95
C GLY A 221 -6.22 -7.69 9.73
N SER A 222 -6.32 -8.34 8.57
CA SER A 222 -5.46 -9.49 8.21
C SER A 222 -4.01 -9.07 7.94
N GLN A 223 -3.05 -9.80 8.52
CA GLN A 223 -1.63 -9.40 8.55
C GLN A 223 -0.62 -10.50 8.23
N GLY A 224 -1.07 -11.67 7.77
CA GLY A 224 -0.20 -12.76 7.34
C GLY A 224 0.66 -13.41 8.44
N LYS A 225 0.80 -12.80 9.63
CA LYS A 225 1.41 -13.43 10.81
C LYS A 225 0.46 -14.47 11.39
N ALA A 226 0.91 -15.72 11.42
CA ALA A 226 0.18 -16.82 12.06
C ALA A 226 -0.17 -16.46 13.51
N GLY A 227 -1.45 -16.65 13.88
CA GLY A 227 -1.96 -16.31 15.21
C GLY A 227 -2.41 -14.85 15.40
N ALA A 228 -2.46 -14.05 14.34
CA ALA A 228 -3.05 -12.71 14.40
C ALA A 228 -4.52 -12.78 14.86
N LYS A 229 -4.90 -11.92 15.81
CA LYS A 229 -6.25 -11.79 16.38
C LYS A 229 -7.22 -11.06 15.42
N ILE A 230 -7.29 -11.51 14.16
CA ILE A 230 -8.11 -10.87 13.12
C ILE A 230 -9.57 -10.79 13.58
N GLY A 231 -10.19 -9.62 13.42
CA GLY A 231 -11.59 -9.42 13.82
C GLY A 231 -11.78 -9.04 15.29
N MET A 232 -10.72 -9.05 16.10
CA MET A 232 -10.77 -8.58 17.48
C MET A 232 -10.46 -7.08 17.59
N LYS A 233 -10.92 -6.44 18.67
CA LYS A 233 -10.54 -5.08 19.03
C LYS A 233 -9.01 -4.98 19.12
N ARG A 234 -8.46 -3.91 18.56
CA ARG A 234 -7.05 -3.56 18.68
C ARG A 234 -6.80 -3.01 20.09
N GLU A 235 -6.01 -3.75 20.87
CA GLU A 235 -5.53 -3.26 22.15
C GLU A 235 -4.23 -2.46 21.99
N VAL A 236 -4.09 -1.40 22.78
CA VAL A 236 -2.90 -0.53 22.82
C VAL A 236 -2.33 -0.59 24.23
N TYR A 237 -1.06 -0.94 24.34
CA TYR A 237 -0.38 -1.19 25.61
C TYR A 237 0.75 -0.19 25.83
N GLN A 238 1.10 0.04 27.10
CA GLN A 238 2.22 0.89 27.51
C GLN A 238 2.17 2.30 26.87
N HIS A 239 0.95 2.83 26.72
CA HIS A 239 0.71 4.17 26.18
C HIS A 239 0.90 5.26 27.25
N GLY A 240 1.21 6.49 26.83
CA GLY A 240 1.43 7.65 27.70
C GLY A 240 0.17 8.23 28.35
N GLY A 241 -0.98 7.57 28.18
CA GLY A 241 -2.28 7.96 28.73
C GLY A 241 -3.34 8.11 27.65
N THR A 242 -4.59 8.30 28.08
CA THR A 242 -5.72 8.63 27.19
C THR A 242 -5.78 10.14 26.95
N VAL A 243 -6.34 10.51 25.80
CA VAL A 243 -6.61 11.92 25.48
C VAL A 243 -7.96 12.32 26.06
N ASN A 244 -8.00 13.43 26.81
CA ASN A 244 -9.23 13.94 27.40
C ASN A 244 -9.87 15.02 26.52
N SER A 245 -11.20 15.07 26.50
CA SER A 245 -11.91 16.21 25.95
C SER A 245 -11.78 17.45 26.86
N ALA A 246 -12.26 18.60 26.40
CA ALA A 246 -12.14 19.88 27.13
C ALA A 246 -12.77 19.86 28.54
N ASN A 247 -13.73 18.96 28.81
CA ASN A 247 -14.37 18.81 30.12
C ASN A 247 -13.61 17.83 31.06
N GLY A 248 -12.46 17.31 30.64
CA GLY A 248 -11.65 16.36 31.39
C GLY A 248 -12.06 14.88 31.24
N THR A 249 -13.10 14.55 30.50
CA THR A 249 -13.50 13.15 30.23
C THR A 249 -12.60 12.51 29.17
N PRO A 250 -12.04 11.30 29.42
CA PRO A 250 -11.29 10.54 28.42
C PRO A 250 -12.11 10.26 27.16
N ILE A 251 -11.49 10.41 25.99
CA ILE A 251 -12.09 10.01 24.71
C ILE A 251 -11.63 8.58 24.39
N PRO A 252 -12.55 7.60 24.29
CA PRO A 252 -12.21 6.22 23.97
C PRO A 252 -11.41 6.10 22.66
N GLY A 253 -10.57 5.05 22.59
CA GLY A 253 -9.77 4.76 21.40
C GLY A 253 -8.72 5.82 21.04
N THR A 254 -8.37 6.71 21.97
CA THR A 254 -7.43 7.82 21.72
C THR A 254 -6.28 7.80 22.72
N TYR A 255 -5.07 7.55 22.23
CA TYR A 255 -3.91 7.24 23.07
C TYR A 255 -2.73 8.14 22.74
N ARG A 256 -2.00 8.58 23.78
CA ARG A 256 -0.69 9.18 23.61
C ARG A 256 0.36 8.09 23.40
N VAL A 257 1.17 8.22 22.38
CA VAL A 257 2.22 7.27 22.04
C VAL A 257 3.54 7.70 22.65
N GLU A 258 4.20 6.76 23.32
CA GLU A 258 5.52 6.90 23.92
C GLU A 258 6.45 5.80 23.36
N LYS A 259 7.73 5.82 23.73
CA LYS A 259 8.76 4.92 23.19
C LYS A 259 8.40 3.43 23.27
N ASP A 260 7.80 3.01 24.38
CA ASP A 260 7.50 1.59 24.67
C ASP A 260 6.06 1.20 24.30
N THR A 261 5.29 2.15 23.75
CA THR A 261 3.93 1.87 23.30
C THR A 261 3.95 0.83 22.18
N HIS A 262 3.06 -0.14 22.28
CA HIS A 262 2.85 -1.16 21.26
C HIS A 262 1.35 -1.47 21.16
N ALA A 263 0.92 -2.03 20.03
CA ALA A 263 -0.49 -2.34 19.81
C ALA A 263 -0.64 -3.69 19.14
N GLU A 264 -1.76 -4.37 19.39
CA GLU A 264 -2.09 -5.61 18.70
C GLU A 264 -2.33 -5.38 17.20
N GLY A 265 -2.15 -6.45 16.43
CA GLY A 265 -2.16 -6.37 14.98
C GLY A 265 -0.83 -5.81 14.47
N ARG A 266 -0.92 -4.81 13.58
CA ARG A 266 0.26 -4.32 12.87
C ARG A 266 1.02 -3.62 13.98
N ASP A 267 2.22 -4.11 14.26
CA ASP A 267 3.14 -3.47 15.19
C ASP A 267 3.13 -1.96 14.88
N LEU A 268 3.46 -1.11 15.84
CA LEU A 268 3.57 0.32 15.58
C LEU A 268 4.78 0.60 14.72
N GLU A 269 4.78 0.06 13.49
CA GLU A 269 5.84 0.02 12.52
C GLU A 269 6.27 1.47 12.32
N ALA A 270 7.35 1.80 13.00
CA ALA A 270 8.07 3.05 12.90
C ALA A 270 7.30 4.34 13.27
N ILE A 271 6.50 4.38 14.34
CA ILE A 271 6.18 5.72 14.91
C ILE A 271 7.51 6.42 15.28
N PRO A 272 7.84 7.60 14.70
CA PRO A 272 9.14 8.21 14.83
C PRO A 272 9.26 8.99 16.14
N TYR A 273 9.12 8.29 17.27
CA TYR A 273 9.12 8.83 18.62
C TYR A 273 10.37 9.65 18.95
N ALA A 274 11.51 9.36 18.30
CA ALA A 274 12.75 10.09 18.50
C ALA A 274 12.78 11.45 17.80
N LYS A 275 11.85 11.73 16.88
CA LYS A 275 11.86 12.94 16.02
C LYS A 275 10.68 13.87 16.27
N HIS A 276 9.68 13.42 17.06
CA HIS A 276 8.47 14.17 17.34
C HIS A 276 8.09 13.99 18.80
N SER A 277 7.75 15.09 19.46
CA SER A 277 7.48 15.15 20.90
C SER A 277 6.00 14.98 21.26
N GLN A 278 5.13 14.92 20.24
CA GLN A 278 3.68 14.84 20.37
C GLN A 278 3.13 13.83 19.36
N ILE A 279 3.01 12.56 19.76
CA ILE A 279 2.45 11.53 18.88
C ILE A 279 1.24 10.89 19.53
N TYR A 280 0.18 10.76 18.75
CA TYR A 280 -1.10 10.21 19.18
C TYR A 280 -1.55 9.11 18.23
N MET A 281 -2.34 8.18 18.76
CA MET A 281 -3.00 7.14 18.01
C MET A 281 -4.50 7.24 18.20
N VAL A 282 -5.22 7.13 17.10
CA VAL A 282 -6.69 7.15 17.05
C VAL A 282 -7.18 5.84 16.46
N LEU A 283 -8.11 5.19 17.15
CA LEU A 283 -8.79 4.00 16.66
C LEU A 283 -10.11 4.40 15.99
N ASP A 284 -10.13 4.34 14.66
CA ASP A 284 -11.29 4.56 13.81
C ASP A 284 -12.27 3.39 13.89
N GLN A 285 -13.50 3.70 14.28
CA GLN A 285 -14.60 2.76 14.48
C GLN A 285 -15.46 2.55 13.23
N GLY A 286 -15.23 3.30 12.14
CA GLY A 286 -16.10 3.34 10.96
C GLY A 286 -16.27 2.02 10.20
N GLU A 287 -15.31 1.09 10.32
CA GLU A 287 -15.36 -0.25 9.71
C GLU A 287 -15.90 -1.35 10.62
N SER A 288 -16.14 -1.04 11.90
CA SER A 288 -16.56 -2.06 12.86
C SER A 288 -17.98 -2.56 12.56
N GLN A 289 -18.08 -3.82 12.15
CA GLN A 289 -19.37 -4.52 12.03
C GLN A 289 -19.88 -5.06 13.38
N SER A 290 -19.02 -5.09 14.40
CA SER A 290 -19.36 -5.47 15.76
C SER A 290 -19.98 -4.32 16.54
N SER A 291 -20.96 -4.63 17.41
CA SER A 291 -21.51 -3.68 18.38
C SER A 291 -20.40 -3.20 19.32
N ILE A 292 -20.03 -1.93 19.23
CA ILE A 292 -19.05 -1.31 20.14
C ILE A 292 -19.79 -0.93 21.43
N PRO A 293 -19.31 -1.38 22.62
CA PRO A 293 -19.91 -1.01 23.90
C PRO A 293 -20.04 0.52 24.03
N GLU A 294 -21.12 1.01 24.63
CA GLU A 294 -21.42 2.45 24.71
C GLU A 294 -20.27 3.28 25.30
N GLY A 295 -19.62 2.77 26.35
CA GLY A 295 -18.46 3.44 26.98
C GLY A 295 -17.18 3.44 26.15
N ASP A 296 -17.14 2.65 25.06
CA ASP A 296 -16.01 2.56 24.13
C ASP A 296 -16.27 3.33 22.83
N GLN A 297 -17.45 3.91 22.63
CA GLN A 297 -17.80 4.61 21.39
C GLN A 297 -17.09 5.97 21.30
N ALA A 298 -16.52 6.24 20.13
CA ALA A 298 -15.89 7.52 19.83
C ALA A 298 -16.03 7.82 18.33
N ASN A 299 -16.13 9.10 17.99
CA ASN A 299 -16.12 9.56 16.60
C ASN A 299 -14.82 10.31 16.30
N LEU A 300 -14.36 10.20 15.05
CA LEU A 300 -13.11 10.81 14.60
C LEU A 300 -13.05 12.34 14.81
N PRO A 301 -14.11 13.14 14.52
CA PRO A 301 -14.09 14.58 14.78
C PRO A 301 -13.74 14.96 16.22
N ASP A 302 -14.37 14.30 17.20
CA ASP A 302 -14.15 14.58 18.62
C ASP A 302 -12.74 14.16 19.06
N GLN A 303 -12.27 13.00 18.57
CA GLN A 303 -10.91 12.50 18.82
C GLN A 303 -9.86 13.50 18.30
N PHE A 304 -9.98 13.95 17.05
CA PHE A 304 -9.05 14.91 16.45
C PHE A 304 -9.11 16.27 17.15
N GLN A 305 -10.31 16.78 17.43
CA GLN A 305 -10.47 18.07 18.11
C GLN A 305 -9.84 18.05 19.51
N ALA A 306 -9.96 16.96 20.25
CA ALA A 306 -9.33 16.82 21.56
C ALA A 306 -7.81 16.80 21.48
N ILE A 307 -7.24 16.02 20.56
CA ILE A 307 -5.79 15.98 20.35
C ILE A 307 -5.25 17.36 19.97
N LEU A 308 -5.84 18.02 18.98
CA LEU A 308 -5.39 19.33 18.50
C LEU A 308 -5.47 20.40 19.59
N SER A 309 -6.47 20.33 20.47
CA SER A 309 -6.63 21.25 21.60
C SER A 309 -5.57 21.09 22.70
N GLN A 310 -4.87 19.97 22.73
CA GLN A 310 -3.80 19.68 23.70
C GLN A 310 -2.40 19.91 23.12
N SER A 311 -2.31 20.46 21.91
CA SER A 311 -1.04 20.82 21.29
C SER A 311 -0.23 21.78 22.17
N LYS A 312 1.08 21.55 22.26
CA LYS A 312 2.01 22.40 23.02
C LYS A 312 2.12 23.82 22.44
N ARG A 313 1.84 23.96 21.14
CA ARG A 313 1.85 25.23 20.40
C ARG A 313 0.56 25.35 19.59
N PRO A 314 0.03 26.57 19.39
CA PRO A 314 -1.17 26.77 18.59
C PRO A 314 -0.97 26.25 17.16
N ILE A 315 -1.76 25.25 16.77
CA ILE A 315 -1.80 24.71 15.41
C ILE A 315 -2.68 25.60 14.54
N HIS A 316 -2.16 25.99 13.38
CA HIS A 316 -2.92 26.80 12.40
C HIS A 316 -3.39 25.97 11.21
N THR A 317 -2.56 25.01 10.78
CA THR A 317 -2.85 24.14 9.65
C THR A 317 -2.83 22.67 10.08
N VAL A 318 -3.85 21.91 9.69
CA VAL A 318 -3.86 20.45 9.81
C VAL A 318 -3.65 19.86 8.42
N MET A 319 -2.62 19.01 8.31
CA MET A 319 -2.28 18.32 7.08
C MET A 319 -2.63 16.83 7.20
N THR A 320 -3.59 16.37 6.42
CA THR A 320 -3.91 14.94 6.30
C THR A 320 -3.08 14.32 5.19
N ILE A 321 -2.41 13.22 5.50
CA ILE A 321 -1.50 12.52 4.59
C ILE A 321 -2.13 11.21 4.16
N ASP A 322 -2.31 11.05 2.86
CA ASP A 322 -2.62 9.79 2.19
C ASP A 322 -1.32 9.26 1.57
N THR A 323 -1.06 7.97 1.78
CA THR A 323 0.09 7.27 1.25
C THR A 323 -0.30 6.33 0.11
N GLY A 324 -0.27 6.83 -1.13
CA GLY A 324 -0.50 6.04 -2.34
C GLY A 324 -1.59 6.62 -3.25
N GLY A 325 -2.50 7.41 -2.70
CA GLY A 325 -3.49 8.21 -3.42
C GLY A 325 -4.87 7.58 -3.57
N ASP A 326 -5.25 6.64 -2.69
CA ASP A 326 -6.59 6.04 -2.67
C ASP A 326 -7.68 7.02 -2.21
N VAL A 327 -7.32 8.19 -1.66
CA VAL A 327 -8.24 9.33 -1.47
C VAL A 327 -8.93 9.78 -2.75
N PHE A 328 -8.29 9.59 -3.91
CA PHE A 328 -8.91 9.90 -5.19
C PHE A 328 -9.98 8.89 -5.57
N GLY A 329 -9.99 7.73 -4.92
CA GLY A 329 -11.00 6.71 -5.02
C GLY A 329 -10.54 5.41 -5.63
N VAL A 330 -11.51 4.63 -6.11
CA VAL A 330 -11.26 3.25 -6.51
C VAL A 330 -11.52 3.12 -8.01
N ASP A 331 -10.59 2.53 -8.76
CA ASP A 331 -10.85 2.14 -10.14
C ASP A 331 -11.92 1.02 -10.14
N MET A 332 -13.12 1.34 -10.62
CA MET A 332 -14.27 0.41 -10.70
C MET A 332 -13.95 -0.85 -11.51
N ASP A 333 -13.00 -0.75 -12.43
CA ASP A 333 -12.52 -1.84 -13.30
C ASP A 333 -11.66 -2.89 -12.56
N CYS A 334 -11.26 -2.63 -11.32
CA CYS A 334 -10.41 -3.53 -10.52
C CYS A 334 -11.20 -4.63 -9.79
N GLY A 335 -12.53 -4.68 -9.95
CA GLY A 335 -13.39 -5.69 -9.32
C GLY A 335 -13.42 -5.62 -7.78
N THR A 336 -12.80 -4.62 -7.18
CA THR A 336 -12.80 -4.37 -5.73
C THR A 336 -14.00 -3.50 -5.37
N THR A 337 -15.04 -4.10 -4.79
CA THR A 337 -16.06 -3.37 -4.04
C THR A 337 -15.43 -2.81 -2.77
N ALA A 338 -14.68 -1.73 -2.87
CA ALA A 338 -14.11 -1.04 -1.71
C ALA A 338 -15.05 0.10 -1.30
N THR A 339 -15.90 -0.19 -0.32
CA THR A 339 -16.69 0.81 0.44
C THR A 339 -15.83 1.38 1.57
N PRO A 340 -16.27 2.50 2.17
CA PRO A 340 -15.53 3.76 2.19
C PRO A 340 -14.13 3.61 2.79
N ASP A 341 -13.13 4.12 2.11
CA ASP A 341 -11.73 4.11 2.53
C ASP A 341 -11.52 4.82 3.89
N GLN A 342 -10.58 4.33 4.70
CA GLN A 342 -10.20 4.94 5.98
C GLN A 342 -9.73 6.38 5.77
N ASP A 343 -8.94 6.62 4.73
CA ASP A 343 -8.46 7.93 4.32
C ASP A 343 -9.60 8.91 4.05
N TYR A 344 -10.63 8.47 3.33
CA TYR A 344 -11.83 9.28 3.09
C TYR A 344 -12.57 9.61 4.39
N ARG A 345 -12.72 8.65 5.31
CA ARG A 345 -13.38 8.90 6.61
C ARG A 345 -12.60 9.90 7.46
N VAL A 346 -11.26 9.80 7.49
CA VAL A 346 -10.40 10.77 8.19
C VAL A 346 -10.55 12.16 7.59
N GLN A 347 -10.54 12.27 6.26
CA GLN A 347 -10.67 13.57 5.58
C GLN A 347 -12.04 14.20 5.77
N ARG A 348 -13.10 13.38 5.72
CA ARG A 348 -14.45 13.83 6.06
C ARG A 348 -14.53 14.29 7.51
N ALA A 349 -13.93 13.57 8.45
CA ALA A 349 -13.92 13.95 9.85
C ALA A 349 -13.19 15.28 10.09
N ILE A 350 -11.98 15.45 9.56
CA ILE A 350 -11.20 16.68 9.76
C ILE A 350 -11.85 17.89 9.06
N SER A 351 -12.58 17.69 7.96
CA SER A 351 -13.28 18.78 7.26
C SER A 351 -14.29 19.53 8.13
N THR A 352 -14.83 18.86 9.16
CA THR A 352 -15.74 19.46 10.14
C THR A 352 -15.06 20.55 10.98
N LEU A 353 -13.72 20.53 11.04
CA LEU A 353 -12.90 21.50 11.79
C LEU A 353 -12.41 22.67 10.91
N SER A 354 -12.89 22.80 9.67
CA SER A 354 -12.48 23.85 8.70
C SER A 354 -12.80 25.29 9.09
N SER A 355 -13.63 25.49 10.12
CA SER A 355 -13.89 26.79 10.71
C SER A 355 -12.76 27.28 11.63
N ARG A 356 -11.93 26.35 12.13
CA ARG A 356 -10.86 26.62 13.12
C ARG A 356 -9.46 26.49 12.54
N TYR A 357 -9.26 25.60 11.58
CA TYR A 357 -7.94 25.32 11.01
C TYR A 357 -7.96 25.46 9.50
N ASN A 358 -6.81 25.82 8.92
CA ASN A 358 -6.54 25.54 7.52
C ASN A 358 -6.41 24.02 7.33
N LEU A 359 -6.99 23.47 6.27
CA LEU A 359 -7.00 22.03 6.02
C LEU A 359 -6.37 21.71 4.67
N VAL A 360 -5.30 20.93 4.70
CA VAL A 360 -4.55 20.50 3.53
C VAL A 360 -4.53 18.98 3.49
N THR A 361 -4.82 18.39 2.34
CA THR A 361 -4.55 16.98 2.07
C THR A 361 -3.28 16.89 1.23
N CYS A 362 -2.34 16.05 1.63
CA CYS A 362 -1.14 15.75 0.85
C CYS A 362 -1.11 14.26 0.50
N VAL A 363 -1.00 13.94 -0.79
CA VAL A 363 -0.76 12.58 -1.27
C VAL A 363 0.73 12.40 -1.49
N VAL A 364 1.30 11.43 -0.79
CA VAL A 364 2.71 11.01 -0.93
C VAL A 364 2.75 9.78 -1.82
N ALA A 365 3.71 9.76 -2.76
CA ALA A 365 3.86 8.68 -3.74
C ALA A 365 2.58 8.39 -4.53
N PRO A 366 2.00 9.40 -5.20
CA PRO A 366 0.78 9.21 -5.97
C PRO A 366 1.00 8.17 -7.07
N GLY A 367 0.02 7.29 -7.26
CA GLY A 367 0.04 6.27 -8.31
C GLY A 367 0.40 4.86 -7.86
N VAL A 368 0.61 4.63 -6.55
CA VAL A 368 0.70 3.27 -5.99
C VAL A 368 -0.68 2.64 -5.92
N ASP A 369 -1.62 3.34 -5.28
CA ASP A 369 -3.01 2.89 -5.12
C ASP A 369 -4.02 3.90 -5.71
N ALA A 370 -3.54 5.04 -6.23
CA ALA A 370 -4.38 6.01 -6.93
C ALA A 370 -5.06 5.42 -8.18
N PRO A 371 -6.34 5.73 -8.43
CA PRO A 371 -7.05 5.33 -9.63
C PRO A 371 -6.57 6.13 -10.84
N SER A 372 -6.80 5.59 -12.04
CA SER A 372 -6.36 6.21 -13.30
C SER A 372 -6.93 7.62 -13.54
N PHE A 373 -8.06 7.97 -12.94
CA PHE A 373 -8.70 9.29 -13.00
C PHE A 373 -8.28 10.25 -11.87
N GLY A 374 -7.36 9.84 -11.00
CA GLY A 374 -6.87 10.64 -9.86
C GLY A 374 -6.37 12.05 -10.24
N PRO A 375 -5.60 12.24 -11.33
CA PRO A 375 -5.17 13.57 -11.76
C PRO A 375 -6.32 14.54 -12.03
N ASP A 376 -7.45 14.06 -12.57
CA ASP A 376 -8.61 14.90 -12.83
C ASP A 376 -9.33 15.31 -11.54
N ILE A 377 -9.40 14.42 -10.55
CA ILE A 377 -9.93 14.74 -9.22
C ILE A 377 -9.05 15.77 -8.53
N ALA A 378 -7.73 15.57 -8.53
CA ALA A 378 -6.77 16.51 -7.96
C ALA A 378 -6.93 17.90 -8.58
N LYS A 379 -7.06 17.98 -9.92
CA LYS A 379 -7.26 19.24 -10.64
C LYS A 379 -8.56 19.93 -10.22
N ARG A 380 -9.68 19.21 -10.16
CA ARG A 380 -10.98 19.79 -9.74
C ARG A 380 -10.98 20.24 -8.28
N ALA A 381 -10.25 19.53 -7.41
CA ALA A 381 -10.06 19.93 -6.02
C ALA A 381 -9.19 21.20 -5.88
N GLY A 382 -8.53 21.66 -6.93
CA GLY A 382 -7.58 22.78 -6.90
C GLY A 382 -6.22 22.37 -6.34
N GLY A 383 -5.80 21.14 -6.66
CA GLY A 383 -4.51 20.60 -6.25
C GLY A 383 -3.33 21.26 -6.94
N MET A 384 -2.18 21.17 -6.29
CA MET A 384 -0.88 21.60 -6.78
C MET A 384 0.11 20.44 -6.65
N VAL A 385 1.06 20.37 -7.57
CA VAL A 385 2.15 19.39 -7.55
C VAL A 385 3.42 20.04 -6.98
N TYR A 386 4.08 19.36 -6.04
CA TYR A 386 5.41 19.73 -5.57
C TYR A 386 6.40 18.66 -6.03
N HIS A 387 7.35 19.08 -6.87
CA HIS A 387 8.43 18.23 -7.34
C HIS A 387 9.56 18.27 -6.32
N LEU A 388 9.90 17.12 -5.74
CA LEU A 388 11.03 17.03 -4.82
C LEU A 388 12.34 17.39 -5.53
N SER A 389 13.16 18.22 -4.88
CA SER A 389 14.55 18.42 -5.27
C SER A 389 15.37 17.14 -5.09
N LYS A 390 16.52 17.06 -5.75
CA LYS A 390 17.42 15.90 -5.62
C LYS A 390 17.82 15.69 -4.15
N GLU A 391 18.13 16.77 -3.45
CA GLU A 391 18.52 16.78 -2.04
C GLU A 391 17.38 16.28 -1.13
N GLU A 392 16.13 16.62 -1.44
CA GLU A 392 14.96 16.11 -0.71
C GLU A 392 14.74 14.62 -1.00
N LYS A 393 14.88 14.17 -2.25
CA LYS A 393 14.77 12.75 -2.62
C LYS A 393 15.79 11.90 -1.87
N GLU A 394 17.05 12.33 -1.83
CA GLU A 394 18.12 11.65 -1.09
C GLU A 394 17.86 11.64 0.42
N PHE A 395 17.37 12.76 0.95
CA PHE A 395 17.02 12.88 2.37
C PHE A 395 15.86 11.96 2.78
N ILE A 396 14.80 11.86 1.96
CA ILE A 396 13.68 10.94 2.20
C ILE A 396 14.17 9.49 2.17
N LEU A 397 15.02 9.13 1.20
CA LEU A 397 15.64 7.80 1.15
C LEU A 397 16.44 7.50 2.43
N GLU A 398 17.22 8.47 2.92
CA GLU A 398 17.97 8.32 4.16
C GLU A 398 17.07 8.10 5.38
N LEU A 399 16.00 8.88 5.51
CA LEU A 399 15.01 8.70 6.58
C LEU A 399 14.37 7.31 6.53
N LEU A 400 13.91 6.88 5.35
CA LEU A 400 13.24 5.59 5.18
C LEU A 400 14.17 4.42 5.48
N VAL A 401 15.41 4.45 4.99
CA VAL A 401 16.36 3.34 5.10
C VAL A 401 17.04 3.33 6.47
N LYS A 402 17.67 4.44 6.88
CA LYS A 402 18.55 4.45 8.04
C LYS A 402 17.79 4.70 9.35
N GLU A 403 16.89 5.67 9.35
CA GLU A 403 16.21 6.10 10.58
C GLU A 403 14.99 5.23 10.89
N TYR A 404 14.16 4.97 9.87
CA TYR A 404 12.90 4.25 10.06
C TYR A 404 13.00 2.76 9.77
N ARG A 405 14.03 2.33 9.02
CA ARG A 405 14.27 0.93 8.62
C ARG A 405 13.09 0.33 7.86
N MET A 406 12.49 1.12 6.98
CA MET A 406 11.34 0.77 6.12
C MET A 406 11.77 0.17 4.78
N ASP A 407 13.00 -0.32 4.68
CA ASP A 407 13.60 -0.85 3.45
C ASP A 407 13.39 -2.37 3.27
N GLY A 408 12.66 -3.02 4.20
CA GLY A 408 12.39 -4.46 4.19
C GLY A 408 13.44 -5.28 4.97
N SER A 409 14.47 -4.62 5.52
CA SER A 409 15.52 -5.28 6.31
C SER A 409 15.03 -5.73 7.69
N ASP A 410 14.06 -5.03 8.29
CA ASP A 410 13.36 -5.42 9.50
C ASP A 410 12.00 -6.02 9.11
N PRO A 411 11.73 -7.30 9.42
CA PRO A 411 10.48 -7.96 9.04
C PRO A 411 9.25 -7.32 9.69
N ASN A 412 9.41 -6.46 10.70
CA ASN A 412 8.32 -5.72 11.35
C ASN A 412 8.28 -4.23 10.95
N ARG A 413 9.04 -3.80 9.95
CA ARG A 413 9.05 -2.40 9.49
C ARG A 413 9.10 -2.34 7.97
N PHE A 414 7.94 -2.30 7.36
CA PHE A 414 7.81 -2.25 5.91
C PHE A 414 6.50 -1.59 5.50
N GLY A 415 6.38 -1.20 4.24
CA GLY A 415 5.14 -0.70 3.67
C GLY A 415 5.23 -0.76 2.16
N LYS A 416 4.16 -1.23 1.50
CA LYS A 416 4.13 -1.37 0.03
C LYS A 416 4.44 -0.03 -0.63
N THR A 417 3.74 1.03 -0.22
CA THR A 417 3.96 2.38 -0.73
C THR A 417 5.34 2.93 -0.38
N SER A 418 5.84 2.72 0.84
CA SER A 418 7.19 3.17 1.23
C SER A 418 8.30 2.49 0.42
N LEU A 419 8.15 1.19 0.11
CA LEU A 419 9.09 0.46 -0.74
C LEU A 419 8.97 0.87 -2.22
N ALA A 420 7.76 1.13 -2.71
CA ALA A 420 7.53 1.65 -4.06
C ALA A 420 8.13 3.06 -4.23
N LEU A 421 7.93 3.95 -3.26
CA LEU A 421 8.56 5.27 -3.21
C LEU A 421 10.09 5.13 -3.23
N GLN A 422 10.67 4.27 -2.39
CA GLN A 422 12.12 4.04 -2.41
C GLN A 422 12.62 3.54 -3.76
N ALA A 423 11.89 2.63 -4.42
CA ALA A 423 12.24 2.17 -5.76
C ALA A 423 12.27 3.35 -6.75
N ARG A 424 11.24 4.21 -6.71
CA ARG A 424 11.16 5.39 -7.56
C ARG A 424 12.30 6.38 -7.31
N LEU A 425 12.56 6.70 -6.04
CA LEU A 425 13.62 7.63 -5.65
C LEU A 425 15.02 7.10 -5.99
N LYS A 426 15.19 5.78 -6.08
CA LYS A 426 16.39 5.11 -6.60
C LYS A 426 16.45 5.04 -8.13
N GLY A 427 15.53 5.72 -8.83
CA GLY A 427 15.48 5.81 -10.29
C GLY A 427 14.91 4.57 -11.00
N LYS A 428 14.19 3.70 -10.29
CA LYS A 428 13.49 2.56 -10.93
C LYS A 428 12.18 3.04 -11.56
N LEU A 429 11.84 2.46 -12.71
CA LEU A 429 10.59 2.66 -13.44
C LEU A 429 10.10 1.30 -13.96
N GLY A 430 8.80 1.19 -14.19
CA GLY A 430 8.17 -0.05 -14.66
C GLY A 430 7.99 -1.08 -13.56
N TRP A 431 7.90 -2.35 -13.92
CA TRP A 431 7.62 -3.43 -12.97
C TRP A 431 8.79 -3.71 -12.03
N VAL A 432 8.54 -3.59 -10.72
CA VAL A 432 9.51 -3.86 -9.66
C VAL A 432 8.94 -4.85 -8.66
N SER A 433 9.75 -5.81 -8.22
CA SER A 433 9.46 -6.66 -7.06
C SER A 433 9.97 -5.97 -5.79
N LEU A 434 9.05 -5.59 -4.92
CA LEU A 434 9.32 -4.93 -3.64
C LEU A 434 9.88 -5.95 -2.63
N ASP A 435 10.80 -5.53 -1.78
CA ASP A 435 11.42 -6.39 -0.75
C ASP A 435 10.53 -6.57 0.50
N LEU A 436 9.27 -6.96 0.29
CA LEU A 436 8.35 -7.32 1.38
C LEU A 436 8.86 -8.56 2.12
N PRO A 437 8.62 -8.68 3.44
CA PRO A 437 8.98 -9.88 4.19
C PRO A 437 8.31 -11.13 3.64
N GLU A 438 9.03 -12.26 3.65
CA GLU A 438 8.58 -13.52 3.04
C GLU A 438 7.23 -13.98 3.60
N TYR A 439 6.99 -13.86 4.92
CA TYR A 439 5.74 -14.28 5.54
C TYR A 439 4.50 -13.49 5.08
N VAL A 440 4.69 -12.32 4.45
CA VAL A 440 3.62 -11.49 3.89
C VAL A 440 3.31 -11.88 2.45
N VAL A 441 4.29 -12.43 1.73
CA VAL A 441 4.17 -12.85 0.33
C VAL A 441 3.80 -14.34 0.23
N ASP A 442 4.43 -15.18 1.05
CA ASP A 442 4.21 -16.62 1.14
C ASP A 442 3.21 -16.98 2.25
N THR A 443 1.96 -16.54 2.08
CA THR A 443 0.85 -16.90 2.97
C THR A 443 -0.42 -17.20 2.16
N TRP A 444 -1.29 -18.05 2.70
CA TRP A 444 -2.61 -18.38 2.12
C TRP A 444 -3.76 -17.59 2.76
N GLU A 445 -3.47 -16.77 3.77
CA GLU A 445 -4.51 -15.99 4.45
C GLU A 445 -4.83 -14.69 3.71
N ASN A 446 -3.83 -13.86 3.46
CA ASN A 446 -3.94 -12.57 2.77
C ASN A 446 -2.57 -12.11 2.26
N PRO A 447 -2.04 -12.76 1.21
CA PRO A 447 -0.75 -12.40 0.66
C PRO A 447 -0.78 -11.00 0.05
N TRP A 448 0.29 -10.24 0.23
CA TRP A 448 0.47 -8.97 -0.47
C TRP A 448 1.16 -9.23 -1.80
N ASN A 449 0.61 -8.64 -2.87
CA ASN A 449 1.31 -8.64 -4.14
C ASN A 449 2.60 -7.82 -4.03
N SER A 450 3.74 -8.49 -4.20
CA SER A 450 5.06 -7.85 -4.12
C SER A 450 5.44 -7.10 -5.39
N PHE A 451 4.68 -7.21 -6.47
CA PHE A 451 4.98 -6.54 -7.73
C PHE A 451 4.18 -5.24 -7.85
N VAL A 452 4.89 -4.14 -8.11
CA VAL A 452 4.31 -2.81 -8.33
C VAL A 452 4.87 -2.21 -9.60
N TYR A 453 4.01 -1.54 -10.36
CA TYR A 453 4.43 -0.73 -11.50
C TYR A 453 4.85 0.66 -11.01
N VAL A 454 6.14 0.93 -10.99
CA VAL A 454 6.71 2.19 -10.52
C VAL A 454 6.58 3.26 -11.60
N ARG A 455 5.92 4.37 -11.25
CA ARG A 455 5.56 5.48 -12.17
C ARG A 455 6.40 6.72 -11.88
N GLU A 456 6.50 7.60 -12.88
CA GLU A 456 7.22 8.87 -12.73
C GLU A 456 6.66 9.71 -11.59
N CYS A 457 5.33 9.88 -11.51
CA CYS A 457 4.66 10.70 -10.50
C CYS A 457 4.85 10.23 -9.04
N MET A 458 5.34 9.00 -8.79
CA MET A 458 5.51 8.49 -7.43
C MET A 458 6.59 9.23 -6.62
N GLU A 459 7.40 10.10 -7.24
CA GLU A 459 8.34 10.98 -6.51
C GLU A 459 7.79 12.39 -6.25
N ASP A 460 6.56 12.67 -6.65
CA ASP A 460 5.92 13.96 -6.43
C ASP A 460 5.05 13.95 -5.17
N LEU A 461 4.73 15.13 -4.67
CA LEU A 461 3.70 15.35 -3.66
C LEU A 461 2.52 16.08 -4.30
N ILE A 462 1.29 15.62 -4.05
CA ILE A 462 0.08 16.30 -4.50
C ILE A 462 -0.60 16.94 -3.30
N LEU A 463 -0.61 18.26 -3.24
CA LEU A 463 -1.23 19.01 -2.15
C LEU A 463 -2.57 19.58 -2.61
N MET A 464 -3.60 19.51 -1.76
CA MET A 464 -4.96 19.93 -2.11
C MET A 464 -5.69 20.54 -0.91
N PRO A 465 -6.66 21.45 -1.13
CA PRO A 465 -7.58 21.87 -0.08
C PRO A 465 -8.49 20.71 0.31
N THR A 466 -8.41 20.20 1.54
CA THR A 466 -9.17 19.01 1.98
C THR A 466 -10.67 19.18 1.75
N VAL A 467 -11.22 20.36 2.05
CA VAL A 467 -12.65 20.65 1.90
C VAL A 467 -13.12 20.56 0.44
N LYS A 468 -12.27 20.94 -0.53
CA LYS A 468 -12.63 20.85 -1.96
C LYS A 468 -12.52 19.42 -2.49
N LEU A 469 -11.55 18.65 -1.96
CA LEU A 469 -11.35 17.25 -2.32
C LEU A 469 -12.55 16.39 -1.93
N ILE A 470 -13.05 16.52 -0.70
CA ILE A 470 -14.22 15.76 -0.25
C ILE A 470 -15.51 16.11 -1.00
N MET A 471 -15.60 17.29 -1.62
CA MET A 471 -16.75 17.69 -2.45
C MET A 471 -16.76 17.04 -3.83
N GLN A 472 -15.69 16.32 -4.20
CA GLN A 472 -15.63 15.57 -5.46
C GLN A 472 -16.32 14.20 -5.39
N TRP A 473 -16.81 13.83 -4.20
CA TRP A 473 -17.36 12.53 -3.85
C TRP A 473 -18.87 12.53 -3.69
#